data_AF-A0A9E2HZ04-F1
#
_entry.id   AF-A0A9E2HZ04-F1
#
_cell.length_a   1.000
_cell.length_b   1.000
_cell.length_c   1.000
_cell.angle_alpha   90.00
_cell.angle_beta   90.00
_cell.angle_gamma   90.00
#
_symmetry.space_group_name_H-M   'P 1'
#
loop_
_entity.id
_entity.type
_entity.pdbx_description
1 polymer ?
#
loop_
_entity_poly.entity_id
_entity_poly.type
_entity_poly.pdbx_seq_one_letter_code
_entity_poly.pdbx_strand_id
1 'polypeptide(L)' 'YLDLQQRMHVLSILKKLAKETGKIILLVLHEIPLIQLCCDKVILLTQDGNKKIGSCSEIINRETLGTMLPKELLDSCGF' A
#
# COMPACT_ATOMS: atom_id res chain seq x y z
N TYR A 1 6.85 -13.60 14.90
CA TYR A 1 6.27 -12.25 14.76
C TYR A 1 7.33 -11.38 14.10
N LEU A 2 7.26 -11.19 12.78
CA LEU A 2 8.24 -10.37 12.04
C LEU A 2 7.80 -8.92 12.21
N ASP A 3 8.59 -8.15 12.95
CA ASP A 3 8.28 -6.79 13.39
C ASP A 3 8.03 -5.85 12.19
N LEU A 4 7.03 -4.99 12.29
CA LEU A 4 6.60 -4.07 11.21
C LEU A 4 7.78 -3.24 10.68
N GLN A 5 8.69 -2.85 11.59
CA GLN A 5 9.92 -2.12 11.28
C GLN A 5 10.85 -2.88 10.34
N GLN A 6 10.98 -4.20 10.52
CA GLN A 6 11.82 -5.03 9.65
C GLN A 6 11.25 -5.11 8.24
N ARG A 7 9.91 -5.22 8.11
CA ARG A 7 9.24 -5.22 6.81
C ARG A 7 9.44 -3.89 6.08
N MET A 8 9.30 -2.78 6.79
CA MET A 8 9.58 -1.45 6.23
C MET A 8 11.02 -1.33 5.71
N HIS A 9 11.98 -1.86 6.45
CA HIS A 9 13.38 -1.85 6.04
C HIS A 9 13.60 -2.61 4.72
N VAL A 10 13.09 -3.85 4.63
CA VAL A 10 13.22 -4.67 3.40
C VAL A 10 12.53 -3.99 2.22
N LEU A 11 11.33 -3.45 2.41
CA LEU A 11 10.59 -2.74 1.37
C LEU A 11 11.33 -1.50 0.87
N SER A 12 12.03 -0.77 1.76
CA SER A 12 12.83 0.39 1.38
C SER A 12 14.01 0.00 0.47
N ILE A 13 14.66 -1.13 0.76
CA ILE A 13 15.76 -1.68 -0.05
C ILE A 13 15.24 -2.09 -1.41
N LEU A 14 14.12 -2.82 -1.46
CA LEU A 14 13.48 -3.24 -2.71
C LEU A 14 13.12 -2.04 -3.59
N LYS A 15 12.53 -0.99 -3.01
CA LYS A 15 12.21 0.26 -3.74
C LYS A 15 13.46 0.92 -4.32
N LYS A 16 14.55 0.98 -3.55
CA LYS A 16 15.83 1.53 -4.03
C LYS A 16 16.39 0.70 -5.18
N LEU A 17 16.44 -0.63 -5.04
CA LEU A 17 16.91 -1.54 -6.08
C LEU A 17 16.07 -1.45 -7.36
N ALA A 18 14.75 -1.34 -7.24
CA ALA A 18 13.86 -1.15 -8.39
C ALA A 18 14.24 0.10 -9.20
N LYS A 19 14.45 1.23 -8.50
CA LYS A 19 14.84 2.50 -9.11
C LYS A 19 16.23 2.42 -9.75
N GLU A 20 17.21 1.86 -9.05
CA GLU A 20 18.60 1.75 -9.54
C GLU A 20 18.73 0.81 -10.73
N THR A 21 17.92 -0.25 -10.78
CA THR A 21 17.99 -1.26 -11.85
C THR A 21 16.97 -1.05 -12.98
N GLY A 22 16.12 -0.02 -12.88
CA GLY A 22 15.04 0.24 -13.84
C GLY A 22 13.99 -0.87 -13.90
N LYS A 23 13.79 -1.62 -12.80
CA LYS A 23 12.85 -2.74 -12.71
C LYS A 23 11.55 -2.34 -12.05
N ILE A 24 10.47 -3.04 -12.43
CA ILE A 24 9.17 -2.91 -11.77
C ILE A 24 9.06 -4.00 -10.70
N ILE A 25 8.63 -3.61 -9.49
CA ILE A 25 8.29 -4.55 -8.43
C ILE A 25 6.78 -4.50 -8.22
N LEU A 26 6.14 -5.66 -8.30
CA LEU A 26 4.74 -5.84 -7.95
C LEU A 26 4.66 -6.44 -6.54
N LEU A 27 3.98 -5.75 -5.63
CA LEU A 27 3.81 -6.15 -4.24
C LEU A 27 2.33 -6.36 -3.93
N VAL A 28 2.03 -7.38 -3.12
CA VAL A 28 0.70 -7.60 -2.54
C VAL A 28 0.83 -7.35 -1.05
N LEU A 29 0.18 -6.28 -0.56
CA LEU A 29 0.29 -5.81 0.81
C LEU A 29 -1.10 -5.65 1.42
N HIS A 30 -1.24 -5.99 2.70
CA HIS A 30 -2.46 -5.81 3.48
C HIS A 30 -2.41 -4.59 4.43
N GLU A 31 -1.21 -4.08 4.69
CA GLU A 31 -0.98 -3.00 5.65
C GLU A 31 -0.84 -1.66 4.91
N ILE A 32 -1.80 -0.75 5.09
CA ILE A 32 -1.83 0.58 4.47
C ILE A 32 -0.55 1.39 4.71
N PRO A 33 0.05 1.41 5.92
CA PRO A 33 1.31 2.15 6.16
C PRO A 33 2.47 1.67 5.28
N LEU A 34 2.55 0.36 4.99
CA LEU A 34 3.58 -0.19 4.11
C LEU A 34 3.36 0.25 2.67
N ILE A 35 2.11 0.28 2.21
CA ILE A 35 1.75 0.72 0.85
C ILE A 35 2.18 2.19 0.65
N GLN A 36 1.88 3.07 1.62
CA GLN A 36 2.28 4.48 1.55
C GLN A 36 3.80 4.67 1.48
N LEU A 37 4.56 3.84 2.20
CA LEU A 37 6.02 3.95 2.24
C LEU A 37 6.67 3.50 0.92
N CYS A 38 6.19 2.39 0.34
CA CYS A 38 6.92 1.70 -0.70
C CYS A 38 6.35 1.83 -2.11
N CYS A 39 5.04 2.05 -2.28
CA CYS A 39 4.38 2.02 -3.59
C CYS A 39 4.28 3.40 -4.25
N ASP A 40 4.52 3.46 -5.56
CA ASP A 40 4.26 4.66 -6.37
C ASP A 40 2.83 4.64 -6.96
N LYS A 41 2.35 3.45 -7.35
CA LYS A 41 0.99 3.17 -7.83
C LYS A 41 0.35 2.05 -7.01
N VAL A 42 -0.97 2.11 -6.86
CA VAL A 42 -1.73 1.14 -6.07
C VAL A 42 -2.91 0.62 -6.88
N ILE A 43 -3.14 -0.69 -6.77
CA ILE A 43 -4.36 -1.36 -7.24
C ILE A 43 -5.09 -1.82 -5.99
N LEU A 44 -6.19 -1.15 -5.65
CA LEU A 44 -7.07 -1.55 -4.57
C LEU A 44 -8.10 -2.54 -5.13
N LEU A 45 -8.23 -3.69 -4.48
CA LEU A 45 -9.17 -4.76 -4.84
C LEU A 45 -10.03 -5.09 -3.63
N THR A 46 -11.35 -5.07 -3.80
CA THR A 46 -12.30 -5.51 -2.76
C THR A 46 -12.86 -6.89 -3.08
N GLN A 47 -13.41 -7.57 -2.06
CA GLN A 47 -14.01 -8.90 -2.22
C GLN A 47 -15.21 -8.88 -3.18
N ASP A 48 -15.93 -7.76 -3.24
CA ASP A 48 -17.08 -7.56 -4.12
C ASP A 48 -16.69 -7.32 -5.60
N GLY A 49 -15.40 -7.41 -5.93
CA GLY A 49 -14.87 -7.22 -7.27
C GLY A 49 -14.65 -5.75 -7.66
N ASN A 50 -14.85 -4.80 -6.74
CA ASN A 50 -14.51 -3.41 -7.01
C ASN A 50 -13.00 -3.24 -7.10
N LYS A 51 -12.56 -2.44 -8.07
CA LYS A 51 -11.14 -2.12 -8.27
C LYS A 51 -10.94 -0.63 -8.46
N LYS A 52 -9.86 -0.11 -7.88
CA LYS A 52 -9.40 1.26 -8.12
C LYS A 52 -7.90 1.27 -8.36
N ILE A 53 -7.48 2.00 -9.38
CA ILE A 53 -6.08 2.04 -9.83
C ILE A 53 -5.69 3.51 -9.93
N GLY A 54 -4.56 3.88 -9.32
CA GLY A 54 -4.10 5.25 -9.32
C GLY A 54 -2.74 5.41 -8.66
N SER A 55 -2.32 6.66 -8.50
CA SER A 55 -1.16 6.98 -7.68
C SER A 55 -1.44 6.65 -6.21
N CYS A 56 -0.38 6.42 -5.43
CA CYS A 56 -0.55 6.11 -4.01
C CYS A 56 -1.33 7.20 -3.26
N SER A 57 -1.13 8.48 -3.58
CA SER A 57 -1.85 9.60 -2.96
C SER A 57 -3.33 9.69 -3.37
N GLU A 58 -3.67 9.28 -4.58
CA GLU A 58 -5.06 9.25 -5.08
C GLU A 58 -5.89 8.12 -4.45
N ILE A 59 -5.24 6.99 -4.13
CA ILE A 59 -5.92 5.81 -3.63
C ILE A 59 -5.94 5.77 -2.10
N ILE A 60 -4.80 6.08 -1.47
CA ILE A 60 -4.66 6.01 -0.02
C ILE A 60 -5.08 7.35 0.61
N ASN A 61 -6.38 7.60 0.61
CA ASN A 61 -7.01 8.72 1.32
C ASN A 61 -8.30 8.27 2.01
N ARG A 62 -8.73 9.04 3.01
CA ARG A 62 -9.88 8.73 3.87
C ARG A 62 -11.16 8.49 3.07
N GLU A 63 -11.40 9.27 2.03
CA GLU A 63 -12.60 9.15 1.18
C GLU A 63 -12.60 7.82 0.42
N THR A 64 -11.54 7.52 -0.33
CA THR A 64 -11.43 6.31 -1.14
C THR A 64 -11.44 5.06 -0.26
N LEU A 65 -10.65 5.04 0.81
CA LEU A 65 -10.60 3.89 1.71
C LEU A 65 -11.94 3.70 2.43
N GLY A 66 -12.61 4.77 2.85
CA GLY A 66 -13.91 4.70 3.52
C GLY A 66 -15.03 4.13 2.64
N THR A 67 -14.93 4.28 1.33
CA THR A 67 -15.89 3.70 0.37
C THR A 67 -15.60 2.24 0.02
N MET A 68 -14.36 1.77 0.18
CA MET A 68 -13.91 0.47 -0.35
C MET A 68 -13.46 -0.52 0.72
N LEU A 69 -13.21 -0.10 1.95
CA LEU A 69 -12.76 -0.96 3.05
C LEU A 69 -13.74 -0.94 4.23
N PRO A 70 -13.85 -2.06 4.98
CA PRO A 70 -14.61 -2.08 6.22
C PRO A 70 -14.02 -1.10 7.24
N LYS A 71 -14.89 -0.49 8.06
CA LYS A 71 -14.53 0.58 9.01
C LYS A 71 -13.41 0.21 9.99
N GLU A 72 -13.28 -1.06 10.34
CA GLU A 72 -12.24 -1.58 11.24
C GLU A 72 -10.80 -1.33 10.73
N LEU A 73 -10.62 -1.25 9.41
CA LEU A 73 -9.33 -0.96 8.79
C LEU A 73 -9.02 0.54 8.70
N LEU A 74 -10.01 1.41 8.95
CA LEU A 74 -9.82 2.85 8.95
C LEU A 74 -9.19 3.33 10.27
N ASP A 75 -9.48 2.64 11.38
CA ASP A 75 -8.94 3.00 12.71
C ASP A 75 -7.45 2.65 12.88
N SER A 76 -6.94 1.76 12.03
CA SER A 76 -5.50 1.44 11.93
C SER A 76 -4.74 2.35 10.97
N CYS A 77 -5.46 3.19 10.21
CA CYS A 77 -4.88 4.25 9.43
C CYS A 77 -4.69 5.46 10.35
N GLY A 78 -3.50 5.62 10.94
CA GLY A 78 -3.14 6.78 11.77
C GLY A 78 -3.10 8.08 10.96
N PHE A 79 -4.29 8.55 10.57
CA PHE A 79 -4.54 9.87 10.02
C PHE A 79 -4.55 10.92 11.13
#